data_AF-A0A432IUN6-F1
#
_entry.id   AF-A0A432IUN6-F1
#
_cell.length_a   1.000
_cell.length_b   1.000
_cell.length_c   1.000
_cell.angle_alpha   90.00
_cell.angle_beta   90.00
_cell.angle_gamma   90.00
#
_symmetry.space_group_name_H-M   'P 1'
#
loop_
_entity.id
_entity.type
_entity.pdbx_description
1 polymer ?
#
loop_
_entity_poly.entity_id
_entity_poly.type
_entity_poly.pdbx_seq_one_letter_code
_entity_poly.pdbx_strand_id
1 'polypeptide(L)'
;MISKFLFHKNKIFILFLFFFSIIINQYYGNRGAFPMDSFHFFDSGYRVLNGEVPFIDYWLVKGPLLDYIQAVFFYIFGINWQSYVLHASLINALITISTFFVLKNFKLKTTYCFLYSLLFSILAYPSSGTPFIDHHSAFFSLLGIYSLLLAINNQRKLYWALIPVFLGFAFLSKQVPATYVILSVGFILLLYSLVNKKFD
;
A
#
# COMPACT_ATOMS: atom_id res chain seq x y z
N MET A 1 -5.63 -20.82 28.19
CA MET A 1 -4.27 -20.24 28.34
C MET A 1 -3.51 -20.18 27.01
N ILE A 2 -3.51 -21.25 26.20
CA ILE A 2 -2.83 -21.34 24.90
C ILE A 2 -3.36 -20.31 23.85
N SER A 3 -4.67 -20.07 23.80
CA SER A 3 -5.25 -19.07 22.86
C SER A 3 -4.83 -17.63 23.18
N LYS A 4 -4.76 -17.26 24.47
CA LYS A 4 -4.22 -15.96 24.90
C LYS A 4 -2.74 -15.83 24.51
N PHE A 5 -1.92 -16.87 24.73
CA PHE A 5 -0.50 -16.84 24.35
C PHE A 5 -0.30 -16.72 22.82
N LEU A 6 -1.06 -17.47 22.02
CA LEU A 6 -1.06 -17.35 20.56
C LEU A 6 -1.50 -15.97 20.07
N PHE A 7 -2.49 -15.37 20.74
CA PHE A 7 -2.94 -14.01 20.44
C PHE A 7 -1.84 -12.97 20.75
N HIS A 8 -1.11 -13.11 21.86
CA HIS A 8 0.03 -12.25 22.18
C HIS A 8 1.16 -12.43 21.17
N LYS A 9 1.43 -13.66 20.73
CA LYS A 9 2.44 -13.95 19.69
C LYS A 9 2.16 -13.24 18.37
N ASN A 10 0.89 -13.24 17.91
CA ASN A 10 0.53 -12.53 16.68
C ASN A 10 0.74 -11.02 16.83
N LYS A 11 0.37 -10.44 17.98
CA LYS A 11 0.58 -9.01 18.25
C LYS A 11 2.06 -8.65 18.24
N ILE A 12 2.92 -9.46 18.86
CA ILE A 12 4.37 -9.26 18.86
C ILE A 12 4.92 -9.30 17.43
N PHE A 13 4.49 -10.28 16.62
CA PHE A 13 4.92 -10.37 15.22
C PHE A 13 4.46 -9.17 14.38
N ILE A 14 3.20 -8.73 14.54
CA ILE A 14 2.70 -7.56 13.82
C ILE A 14 3.45 -6.30 14.25
N LEU A 15 3.71 -6.12 15.55
CA LEU A 15 4.47 -4.98 16.07
C LEU A 15 5.90 -4.98 15.52
N PHE A 16 6.55 -6.14 15.51
CA PHE A 16 7.87 -6.29 14.91
C PHE A 16 7.86 -5.95 13.42
N LEU A 17 6.91 -6.50 12.66
CA LEU A 17 6.77 -6.23 11.22
C LEU A 17 6.53 -4.74 10.96
N PHE A 18 5.71 -4.08 11.77
CA PHE A 18 5.47 -2.64 11.68
C PHE A 18 6.77 -1.84 11.79
N PHE A 19 7.50 -2.01 12.89
CA PHE A 19 8.75 -1.27 13.12
C PHE A 19 9.83 -1.66 12.10
N PHE A 20 10.01 -2.95 11.83
CA PHE A 20 11.01 -3.42 10.88
C PHE A 20 10.76 -2.86 9.48
N SER A 21 9.51 -2.89 8.99
CA SER A 21 9.16 -2.38 7.65
C SER A 21 9.43 -0.89 7.50
N ILE A 22 9.23 -0.12 8.58
CA ILE A 22 9.54 1.31 8.62
C ILE A 22 11.05 1.52 8.62
N ILE A 23 11.77 0.83 9.51
CA ILE A 23 13.22 1.00 9.69
C ILE A 23 13.97 0.58 8.42
N ILE A 24 13.61 -0.55 7.80
CA ILE A 24 14.31 -1.04 6.62
C ILE A 24 14.13 -0.08 5.43
N ASN A 25 12.91 0.46 5.22
CA ASN A 25 12.70 1.44 4.16
C ASN A 25 13.37 2.79 4.49
N GLN A 26 13.30 3.25 5.74
CA GLN A 26 14.03 4.45 6.17
C GLN A 26 15.53 4.32 5.91
N TYR A 27 16.12 3.17 6.24
CA TYR A 27 17.53 2.93 6.00
C TYR A 27 17.90 3.03 4.52
N TYR A 28 17.16 2.37 3.62
CA TYR A 28 17.45 2.43 2.18
C TYR A 28 17.10 3.78 1.55
N GLY A 29 16.02 4.44 1.99
CA GLY A 29 15.67 5.80 1.56
C GLY A 29 16.66 6.88 1.99
N ASN A 30 17.54 6.59 2.97
CA ASN A 30 18.61 7.49 3.42
C ASN A 30 20.00 7.13 2.85
N ARG A 31 20.12 6.08 2.02
CA ARG A 31 21.40 5.64 1.46
C ARG A 31 21.84 6.44 0.23
N GLY A 32 20.91 7.10 -0.44
CA GLY A 32 21.16 7.92 -1.62
C GLY A 32 19.86 8.45 -2.22
N ALA A 33 19.97 9.31 -3.23
CA ALA A 33 18.84 9.84 -3.96
C ALA A 33 19.10 9.75 -5.46
N PHE A 34 18.07 9.37 -6.22
CA PHE A 34 18.04 9.47 -7.67
C PHE A 34 17.51 10.88 -8.00
N PRO A 35 18.31 11.79 -8.57
CA PRO A 35 17.98 13.21 -8.60
C PRO A 35 16.60 13.56 -9.18
N MET A 36 16.15 12.86 -10.21
CA MET A 36 14.82 13.09 -10.79
C MET A 36 13.72 12.35 -10.02
N ASP A 37 13.87 11.03 -9.88
CA ASP A 37 12.82 10.16 -9.33
C ASP A 37 12.58 10.37 -7.83
N SER A 38 13.65 10.59 -7.07
CA SER A 38 13.56 10.74 -5.63
C SER A 38 13.03 12.11 -5.21
N PHE A 39 13.24 13.18 -5.97
CA PHE A 39 12.79 14.52 -5.58
C PHE A 39 11.43 14.90 -6.17
N HIS A 40 10.91 14.12 -7.12
CA HIS A 40 9.67 14.48 -7.80
C HIS A 40 8.47 14.65 -6.85
N PHE A 41 8.26 13.69 -5.93
CA PHE A 41 7.13 13.77 -4.99
C PHE A 41 7.45 14.68 -3.80
N PHE A 42 8.73 14.94 -3.54
CA PHE A 42 9.13 15.95 -2.58
C PHE A 42 8.71 17.34 -3.08
N ASP A 43 9.04 17.68 -4.33
CA ASP A 43 8.67 18.95 -4.94
C ASP A 43 7.14 19.10 -5.07
N SER A 44 6.48 18.16 -5.74
CA SER A 44 5.02 18.25 -5.94
C SER A 44 4.23 18.24 -4.63
N GLY A 45 4.63 17.44 -3.63
CA GLY A 45 4.01 17.49 -2.30
C GLY A 45 4.20 18.84 -1.59
N TYR A 46 5.36 19.49 -1.77
CA TYR A 46 5.61 20.84 -1.27
C TYR A 46 4.74 21.88 -1.98
N ARG A 47 4.57 21.77 -3.30
CA ARG A 47 3.73 22.68 -4.09
C ARG A 47 2.26 22.58 -3.71
N VAL A 48 1.74 21.35 -3.58
CA VAL A 48 0.37 21.12 -3.09
C VAL A 48 0.18 21.68 -1.68
N LEU A 49 1.17 21.53 -0.78
CA LEU A 49 1.11 22.11 0.55
C LEU A 49 1.01 23.65 0.52
N ASN A 50 1.59 24.30 -0.48
CA ASN A 50 1.53 25.76 -0.68
C ASN A 50 0.30 26.22 -1.48
N GLY A 51 -0.65 25.32 -1.78
CA GLY A 51 -1.91 25.65 -2.42
C GLY A 51 -1.92 25.53 -3.94
N GLU A 52 -0.85 25.02 -4.56
CA GLU A 52 -0.84 24.74 -6.00
C GLU A 52 -1.65 23.48 -6.33
N VAL A 53 -2.44 23.56 -7.40
CA VAL A 53 -3.35 22.49 -7.82
C VAL A 53 -2.74 21.71 -8.99
N PRO A 54 -2.54 20.39 -8.85
CA PRO A 54 -2.05 19.56 -9.95
C PRO A 54 -2.96 19.64 -11.18
N PHE A 55 -2.36 19.56 -12.37
CA PHE A 55 -2.97 19.77 -13.70
C PHE A 55 -3.38 21.21 -14.04
N ILE A 56 -3.45 22.12 -13.07
CA ILE A 56 -3.77 23.53 -13.29
C ILE A 56 -2.50 24.36 -13.19
N ASP A 57 -1.87 24.36 -12.02
CA ASP A 57 -0.67 25.14 -11.74
C ASP A 57 0.60 24.40 -12.15
N TYR A 58 0.50 23.09 -12.36
CA TYR A 58 1.56 22.30 -12.97
C TYR A 58 1.11 21.06 -13.70
N TRP A 59 1.95 20.69 -14.67
CA TRP A 59 1.71 19.53 -15.49
C TRP A 59 2.08 18.21 -14.78
N LEU A 60 1.17 17.24 -14.86
CA LEU A 60 1.39 15.86 -14.44
C LEU A 60 1.07 14.91 -15.60
N VAL A 61 1.92 13.89 -15.78
CA VAL A 61 1.67 12.77 -16.71
C VAL A 61 1.10 11.54 -15.99
N LYS A 62 0.66 11.72 -14.75
CA LYS A 62 0.29 10.67 -13.81
C LYS A 62 -0.84 11.11 -12.90
N GLY A 63 -1.38 10.19 -12.10
CA GLY A 63 -2.40 10.53 -11.13
C GLY A 63 -1.83 11.37 -9.95
N PRO A 64 -2.64 12.29 -9.38
CA PRO A 64 -2.17 13.29 -8.41
C PRO A 64 -2.15 12.78 -6.96
N LEU A 65 -2.54 11.52 -6.71
CA LEU A 65 -2.78 11.02 -5.35
C LEU A 65 -1.55 11.16 -4.45
N LEU A 66 -0.36 10.85 -4.97
CA LEU A 66 0.87 10.84 -4.18
C LEU A 66 1.27 12.25 -3.76
N ASP A 67 1.04 13.24 -4.61
CA ASP A 67 1.35 14.65 -4.34
C ASP A 67 0.54 15.12 -3.12
N TYR A 68 -0.76 14.79 -3.08
CA TYR A 68 -1.63 15.09 -1.95
C TYR A 68 -1.28 14.31 -0.69
N ILE A 69 -0.98 13.00 -0.79
CA ILE A 69 -0.54 12.23 0.38
C ILE A 69 0.75 12.84 0.93
N GLN A 70 1.71 13.16 0.07
CA GLN A 70 2.97 13.74 0.50
C GLN A 70 2.80 15.12 1.14
N ALA A 71 1.89 15.95 0.63
CA ALA A 71 1.52 17.22 1.26
C ALA A 71 0.98 17.01 2.69
N VAL A 72 0.16 15.99 2.92
CA VAL A 72 -0.31 15.63 4.28
C VAL A 72 0.85 15.23 5.19
N PHE A 73 1.83 14.46 4.70
CA PHE A 73 3.02 14.14 5.48
C PHE A 73 3.84 15.38 5.83
N PHE A 74 4.04 16.29 4.88
CA PHE A 74 4.74 17.55 5.16
C PHE A 74 3.96 18.47 6.10
N TYR A 75 2.64 18.51 6.00
CA TYR A 75 1.79 19.26 6.94
C TYR A 75 1.94 18.76 8.38
N ILE A 76 1.97 17.44 8.59
CA ILE A 76 2.03 16.84 9.94
C ILE A 76 3.46 16.81 10.51
N PHE A 77 4.44 16.43 9.71
CA PHE A 77 5.81 16.14 10.17
C PHE A 77 6.87 17.15 9.70
N GLY A 78 6.44 18.21 9.01
CA GLY A 78 7.31 19.22 8.42
C GLY A 78 7.93 18.79 7.10
N ILE A 79 8.45 19.78 6.37
CA ILE A 79 9.10 19.61 5.06
C ILE A 79 10.56 19.22 5.30
N ASN A 80 10.82 17.92 5.32
CA ASN A 80 12.16 17.37 5.43
C ASN A 80 12.23 15.96 4.83
N TRP A 81 13.45 15.47 4.61
CA TRP A 81 13.69 14.17 4.01
C TRP A 81 13.11 13.00 4.82
N GLN A 82 13.12 13.09 6.16
CA GLN A 82 12.60 12.00 7.00
C GLN A 82 11.08 11.87 6.88
N SER A 83 10.36 12.99 6.84
CA SER A 83 8.92 13.05 6.56
C SER A 83 8.59 12.46 5.18
N TYR A 84 9.41 12.81 4.19
CA TYR A 84 9.28 12.28 2.82
C TYR A 84 9.46 10.77 2.75
N VAL A 85 10.53 10.23 3.34
CA VAL A 85 10.77 8.78 3.37
C VAL A 85 9.75 8.06 4.27
N LEU A 86 9.24 8.73 5.31
CA LEU A 86 8.24 8.17 6.23
C LEU A 86 6.94 7.81 5.50
N HIS A 87 6.55 8.59 4.49
CA HIS A 87 5.43 8.25 3.62
C HIS A 87 5.60 6.87 3.00
N ALA A 88 6.70 6.63 2.26
CA ALA A 88 6.99 5.32 1.68
C ALA A 88 7.12 4.22 2.74
N SER A 89 7.73 4.52 3.88
CA SER A 89 7.91 3.57 4.98
C SER A 89 6.60 3.12 5.61
N LEU A 90 5.61 4.01 5.76
CA LEU A 90 4.29 3.65 6.28
C LEU A 90 3.49 2.83 5.27
N ILE A 91 3.62 3.11 3.97
CA ILE A 91 3.01 2.25 2.94
C ILE A 91 3.67 0.87 2.95
N ASN A 92 4.99 0.78 3.13
CA ASN A 92 5.70 -0.50 3.28
C ASN A 92 5.12 -1.31 4.46
N ALA A 93 4.97 -0.68 5.63
CA ALA A 93 4.39 -1.33 6.80
C ALA A 93 2.94 -1.77 6.57
N LEU A 94 2.11 -0.92 5.94
CA LEU A 94 0.73 -1.23 5.62
C LEU A 94 0.63 -2.49 4.73
N ILE A 95 1.41 -2.54 3.65
CA ILE A 95 1.35 -3.67 2.71
C ILE A 95 1.89 -4.94 3.37
N THR A 96 2.99 -4.86 4.14
CA THR A 96 3.56 -6.00 4.86
C THR A 96 2.60 -6.60 5.89
N ILE A 97 1.93 -5.76 6.69
CA ILE A 97 0.97 -6.23 7.67
C ILE A 97 -0.26 -6.83 6.98
N SER A 98 -0.70 -6.25 5.87
CA SER A 98 -1.79 -6.78 5.06
C SER A 98 -1.44 -8.18 4.51
N THR A 99 -0.22 -8.36 4.01
CA THR A 99 0.31 -9.67 3.58
C THR A 99 0.25 -10.69 4.72
N PHE A 100 0.67 -10.31 5.94
CA PHE A 100 0.59 -11.18 7.10
C PHE A 100 -0.85 -11.66 7.36
N PHE A 101 -1.82 -10.74 7.36
CA PHE A 101 -3.23 -11.07 7.61
C PHE A 101 -3.83 -11.96 6.53
N VAL A 102 -3.51 -11.71 5.26
CA VAL A 102 -3.98 -12.53 4.13
C VAL A 102 -3.45 -13.96 4.25
N LEU A 103 -2.14 -14.13 4.48
CA LEU A 103 -1.55 -15.46 4.68
C LEU A 103 -2.16 -16.20 5.87
N LYS A 104 -2.44 -15.47 6.96
CA LYS A 104 -3.10 -16.02 8.16
C LYS A 104 -4.55 -16.44 7.85
N ASN A 105 -5.24 -15.71 6.99
CA ASN A 105 -6.60 -16.04 6.55
C ASN A 105 -6.66 -17.33 5.73
N PHE A 106 -5.62 -17.61 4.95
CA PHE A 106 -5.40 -18.90 4.27
C PHE A 106 -4.89 -20.02 5.21
N LYS A 107 -4.96 -19.82 6.53
CA LYS A 107 -4.60 -20.81 7.56
C LYS A 107 -3.13 -21.27 7.52
N LEU A 108 -2.23 -20.50 6.91
CA LEU A 108 -0.80 -20.77 6.95
C LEU A 108 -0.28 -20.67 8.40
N LYS A 109 0.71 -21.48 8.76
CA LYS A 109 1.34 -21.45 10.10
C LYS A 109 1.89 -20.04 10.37
N THR A 110 1.56 -19.47 11.53
CA THR A 110 1.92 -18.08 11.89
C THR A 110 3.40 -17.75 11.68
N THR A 111 4.31 -18.70 11.92
CA THR A 111 5.75 -18.51 11.70
C THR A 111 6.10 -18.28 10.23
N TYR A 112 5.42 -18.95 9.30
CA TYR A 112 5.59 -18.72 7.87
C TYR A 112 4.91 -17.44 7.42
N CYS A 113 3.74 -17.10 7.97
CA CYS A 113 3.12 -15.78 7.72
C CYS A 113 4.10 -14.66 8.08
N PHE A 114 4.72 -14.75 9.27
CA PHE A 114 5.72 -13.79 9.72
C PHE A 114 6.93 -13.76 8.80
N LEU A 115 7.54 -14.91 8.50
CA LEU A 115 8.73 -14.99 7.65
C LEU A 115 8.48 -14.40 6.25
N TYR A 116 7.38 -14.79 5.59
CA TYR A 116 7.09 -14.28 4.25
C TYR A 116 6.75 -12.79 4.25
N SER A 117 6.06 -12.30 5.27
CA SER A 117 5.78 -10.86 5.38
C SER A 117 7.07 -10.06 5.66
N LEU A 118 7.98 -10.62 6.45
CA LEU A 118 9.29 -10.02 6.71
C LEU A 118 10.10 -9.93 5.40
N LEU A 119 10.21 -11.02 4.66
CA LEU A 119 10.91 -11.02 3.36
C LEU A 119 10.25 -10.06 2.37
N PHE A 120 8.92 -10.04 2.33
CA PHE A 120 8.17 -9.10 1.50
C PHE A 120 8.49 -7.64 1.87
N SER A 121 8.60 -7.30 3.17
CA SER A 121 8.93 -5.93 3.61
C SER A 121 10.31 -5.44 3.14
N ILE A 122 11.24 -6.36 2.90
CA ILE A 122 12.59 -6.06 2.39
C ILE A 122 12.54 -5.79 0.88
N LEU A 123 11.70 -6.54 0.15
CA LEU A 123 11.61 -6.46 -1.31
C LEU A 123 10.63 -5.38 -1.82
N ALA A 124 9.69 -4.96 -0.98
CA ALA A 124 8.64 -4.02 -1.36
C ALA A 124 9.19 -2.59 -1.53
N TYR A 125 8.86 -1.67 -0.62
CA TYR A 125 9.26 -0.27 -0.76
C TYR A 125 10.78 0.00 -0.71
N PRO A 126 11.62 -0.77 0.01
CA PRO A 126 13.06 -0.51 0.06
C PRO A 126 13.77 -0.55 -1.31
N SER A 127 13.16 -1.16 -2.32
CA SER A 127 13.68 -1.14 -3.70
C SER A 127 13.70 0.27 -4.32
N SER A 128 12.83 1.18 -3.86
CA SER A 128 12.83 2.60 -4.23
C SER A 128 13.26 3.52 -3.09
N GLY A 129 12.96 3.14 -1.84
CA GLY A 129 13.28 3.90 -0.63
C GLY A 129 12.42 5.16 -0.41
N THR A 130 12.02 5.84 -1.48
CA THR A 130 11.23 7.08 -1.48
C THR A 130 9.86 6.87 -2.11
N PRO A 131 8.86 7.74 -1.86
CA PRO A 131 7.57 7.67 -2.55
C PRO A 131 7.75 7.54 -4.06
N PHE A 132 7.12 6.53 -4.62
CA PHE A 132 7.21 6.21 -6.04
C PHE A 132 5.87 5.70 -6.55
N ILE A 133 5.51 6.14 -7.76
CA ILE A 133 4.18 5.94 -8.31
C ILE A 133 3.89 4.50 -8.70
N ASP A 134 4.85 3.82 -9.31
CA ASP A 134 4.68 2.42 -9.71
C ASP A 134 4.47 1.53 -8.49
N HIS A 135 5.22 1.77 -7.42
CA HIS A 135 5.06 1.11 -6.13
C HIS A 135 3.68 1.37 -5.52
N HIS A 136 3.23 2.63 -5.45
CA HIS A 136 1.89 2.94 -4.92
C HIS A 136 0.78 2.27 -5.74
N SER A 137 0.83 2.36 -7.07
CA SER A 137 -0.17 1.72 -7.92
C SER A 137 -0.17 0.20 -7.73
N ALA A 138 1.01 -0.44 -7.70
CA ALA A 138 1.12 -1.87 -7.46
C ALA A 138 0.65 -2.28 -6.06
N PHE A 139 0.99 -1.53 -5.00
CA PHE A 139 0.60 -1.85 -3.63
C PHE A 139 -0.88 -1.62 -3.38
N PHE A 140 -1.47 -0.53 -3.87
CA PHE A 140 -2.92 -0.35 -3.82
C PHE A 140 -3.65 -1.40 -4.66
N SER A 141 -3.13 -1.78 -5.82
CA SER A 141 -3.68 -2.89 -6.61
C SER A 141 -3.64 -4.20 -5.83
N LEU A 142 -2.52 -4.49 -5.15
CA LEU A 142 -2.37 -5.68 -4.31
C LEU A 142 -3.31 -5.66 -3.11
N LEU A 143 -3.54 -4.51 -2.46
CA LEU A 143 -4.56 -4.36 -1.41
C LEU A 143 -5.98 -4.58 -1.94
N GLY A 144 -6.27 -4.17 -3.18
CA GLY A 144 -7.52 -4.48 -3.87
C GLY A 144 -7.69 -5.99 -4.09
N ILE A 145 -6.64 -6.68 -4.57
CA ILE A 145 -6.63 -8.14 -4.73
C ILE A 145 -6.78 -8.84 -3.36
N TYR A 146 -6.07 -8.39 -2.34
CA TYR A 146 -6.19 -8.91 -0.97
C TYR A 146 -7.63 -8.76 -0.46
N SER A 147 -8.25 -7.61 -0.70
CA SER A 147 -9.65 -7.37 -0.34
C SER A 147 -10.58 -8.32 -1.08
N LEU A 148 -10.38 -8.55 -2.39
CA LEU A 148 -11.15 -9.52 -3.17
C LEU A 148 -11.03 -10.95 -2.59
N LEU A 149 -9.80 -11.41 -2.34
CA LEU A 149 -9.55 -12.74 -1.77
C LEU A 149 -10.24 -12.92 -0.41
N LEU A 150 -10.11 -11.92 0.47
CA LEU A 150 -10.73 -11.92 1.79
C LEU A 150 -12.26 -11.78 1.73
N ALA A 151 -12.80 -11.05 0.75
CA ALA A 151 -14.23 -10.90 0.53
C ALA A 151 -14.87 -12.23 0.11
N ILE A 152 -14.23 -12.94 -0.82
CA ILE A 152 -14.67 -14.26 -1.27
C ILE A 152 -14.58 -15.28 -0.13
N ASN A 153 -13.46 -15.31 0.61
CA ASN A 153 -13.24 -16.33 1.64
C ASN A 153 -14.05 -16.09 2.92
N ASN A 154 -14.23 -14.84 3.35
CA ASN A 154 -14.85 -14.52 4.65
C ASN A 154 -16.28 -13.94 4.54
N GLN A 155 -16.73 -13.58 3.34
CA GLN A 155 -18.04 -12.96 3.05
C GLN A 155 -18.36 -11.70 3.89
N ARG A 156 -17.34 -11.00 4.41
CA ARG A 156 -17.55 -9.75 5.16
C ARG A 156 -17.75 -8.57 4.21
N LYS A 157 -18.84 -7.81 4.40
CA LYS A 157 -19.18 -6.61 3.59
C LYS A 157 -18.06 -5.57 3.49
N LEU A 158 -17.25 -5.42 4.55
CA LEU A 158 -16.13 -4.49 4.57
C LEU A 158 -15.14 -4.74 3.42
N TYR A 159 -14.78 -5.99 3.16
CA TYR A 159 -13.79 -6.29 2.11
C TYR A 159 -14.33 -6.01 0.72
N TRP A 160 -15.63 -6.19 0.48
CA TRP A 160 -16.28 -5.79 -0.76
C TRP A 160 -16.20 -4.27 -0.99
N ALA A 161 -16.44 -3.48 0.05
CA ALA A 161 -16.35 -2.01 -0.03
C ALA A 161 -14.91 -1.52 -0.24
N LEU A 162 -13.91 -2.23 0.27
CA LEU A 162 -12.49 -1.85 0.13
C LEU A 162 -11.92 -2.08 -1.28
N ILE A 163 -12.48 -3.01 -2.08
CA ILE A 163 -12.01 -3.29 -3.44
C ILE A 163 -12.00 -2.03 -4.31
N PRO A 164 -13.13 -1.32 -4.54
CA PRO A 164 -13.14 -0.13 -5.39
C PRO A 164 -12.32 1.03 -4.80
N VAL A 165 -12.20 1.13 -3.46
CA VAL A 165 -11.38 2.16 -2.81
C VAL A 165 -9.90 1.97 -3.15
N PHE A 166 -9.37 0.77 -2.93
CA PHE A 166 -7.97 0.50 -3.22
C PHE A 166 -7.66 0.51 -4.72
N LEU A 167 -8.55 -0.02 -5.56
CA LEU A 167 -8.36 0.05 -7.01
C LEU A 167 -8.45 1.49 -7.54
N GLY A 168 -9.32 2.32 -6.97
CA GLY A 168 -9.38 3.76 -7.25
C GLY A 168 -8.08 4.46 -6.87
N PHE A 169 -7.54 4.20 -5.69
CA PHE A 169 -6.22 4.74 -5.29
C PHE A 169 -5.08 4.23 -6.16
N ALA A 170 -5.11 2.97 -6.61
CA ALA A 170 -4.14 2.45 -7.56
C ALA A 170 -4.17 3.21 -8.89
N PHE A 171 -5.37 3.47 -9.42
CA PHE A 171 -5.58 4.21 -10.66
C PHE A 171 -5.18 5.69 -10.55
N LEU A 172 -5.55 6.34 -9.44
CA LEU A 172 -5.15 7.71 -9.10
C LEU A 172 -3.66 7.83 -8.71
N SER A 173 -2.96 6.71 -8.53
CA SER A 173 -1.50 6.67 -8.53
C SER A 173 -1.03 6.60 -9.98
N LYS A 174 -1.17 5.44 -10.64
CA LYS A 174 -0.77 5.21 -12.04
C LYS A 174 -1.85 4.42 -12.77
N GLN A 175 -2.29 4.93 -13.91
CA GLN A 175 -3.41 4.35 -14.65
C GLN A 175 -3.05 3.03 -15.32
N VAL A 176 -1.89 2.94 -15.99
CA VAL A 176 -1.54 1.77 -16.82
C VAL A 176 -1.51 0.45 -16.04
N PRO A 177 -0.66 0.28 -15.00
CA PRO A 177 -0.64 -0.97 -14.23
C PRO A 177 -1.95 -1.21 -13.47
N ALA A 178 -2.58 -0.17 -12.92
CA ALA A 178 -3.85 -0.31 -12.22
C ALA A 178 -4.97 -0.80 -13.13
N THR A 179 -5.03 -0.33 -14.38
CA THR A 179 -6.09 -0.71 -15.33
C THR A 179 -6.05 -2.20 -15.63
N TYR A 180 -4.87 -2.79 -15.82
CA TYR A 180 -4.75 -4.25 -16.02
C TYR A 180 -5.30 -5.02 -14.82
N VAL A 181 -5.03 -4.57 -13.59
CA VAL A 181 -5.54 -5.21 -12.38
C VAL A 181 -7.04 -4.99 -12.22
N ILE A 182 -7.55 -3.78 -12.51
CA ILE A 182 -8.97 -3.44 -12.45
C ILE A 182 -9.77 -4.32 -13.41
N LEU A 183 -9.32 -4.48 -14.65
CA LEU A 183 -9.98 -5.33 -15.63
C LEU A 183 -9.97 -6.80 -15.18
N SER A 184 -8.84 -7.28 -14.64
CA SER A 184 -8.73 -8.64 -14.13
C SER A 184 -9.65 -8.90 -12.94
N VAL A 185 -9.70 -7.98 -11.98
CA VAL A 185 -10.60 -8.05 -10.82
C VAL A 185 -12.06 -7.95 -11.26
N GLY A 186 -12.39 -7.05 -12.17
CA GLY A 186 -13.74 -6.90 -12.74
C GLY A 186 -14.22 -8.18 -13.42
N PHE A 187 -13.35 -8.85 -14.19
CA PHE A 187 -13.65 -10.14 -14.79
C PHE A 187 -13.91 -11.23 -13.75
N ILE A 188 -13.08 -11.32 -12.71
CA ILE A 188 -13.27 -12.29 -11.62
C ILE A 188 -14.59 -12.01 -10.87
N LEU A 189 -14.92 -10.74 -10.62
CA LEU A 189 -16.17 -10.34 -9.97
C LEU A 189 -17.40 -10.71 -10.80
N LEU A 190 -17.33 -10.52 -12.13
CA LEU A 190 -18.37 -10.93 -13.06
C LEU A 190 -18.59 -12.45 -12.98
N LEU A 191 -17.52 -13.24 -13.08
CA LEU A 191 -17.60 -14.70 -12.94
C LEU A 191 -18.17 -15.12 -11.58
N TYR A 192 -17.72 -14.47 -10.50
CA TYR A 192 -18.19 -14.75 -9.14
C TYR A 192 -19.70 -14.48 -9.00
N SER A 193 -20.20 -13.39 -9.60
CA SER A 193 -21.64 -13.05 -9.58
C SER A 193 -22.46 -14.08 -10.37
N LEU A 194 -22.02 -14.45 -11.58
CA LEU A 194 -22.68 -15.45 -12.43
C LEU A 194 -22.80 -16.81 -11.72
N VAL A 195 -21.70 -17.29 -11.10
CA VAL A 195 -21.67 -18.60 -10.43
C VAL A 195 -22.55 -18.61 -9.17
N ASN A 196 -22.53 -17.54 -8.38
CA ASN A 196 -23.27 -17.49 -7.12
C ASN A 196 -24.73 -17.02 -7.26
N LYS A 197 -25.16 -16.61 -8.46
CA LYS A 197 -26.49 -16.01 -8.72
C LYS A 197 -26.84 -14.87 -7.75
N LYS A 198 -25.83 -14.16 -7.25
CA LYS A 198 -26.01 -13.01 -6.37
C LYS A 198 -26.03 -11.77 -7.25
N PHE A 199 -27.23 -11.39 -7.68
CA PHE A 199 -27.53 -10.14 -8.37
C PHE A 199 -28.23 -9.12 -7.45
N ASP A 200 -28.34 -9.45 -6.16
CA ASP A 200 -29.02 -8.67 -5.13
C ASP A 200 -28.03 -7.82 -4.32
#